data_AF-A0A9W6WZQ2-F1
#
_entry.id   AF-A0A9W6WZQ2-F1
#
_cell.length_a   1.000
_cell.length_b   1.000
_cell.length_c   1.000
_cell.angle_alpha   90.00
_cell.angle_beta   90.00
_cell.angle_gamma   90.00
#
_symmetry.space_group_name_H-M   'P 1'
#
loop_
_entity.id
_entity.type
_entity.pdbx_description
1 polymer ?
#
loop_
_entity_poly.entity_id
_entity_poly.type
_entity_poly.pdbx_seq_one_letter_code
_entity_poly.pdbx_strand_id
1 'polypeptide(L)'
;MSWKRFARDLHDGRIGQIGILSDVERMKHEAEELKKLVTEGTDALSAKSKQERFDEQSWGSLKSSPYYEVLREYMDVLPDDIPAQLPQD
;
A
#
# COMPACT_ATOMS: atom_id res chain seq x y z
N MET A 1 7.36 -12.48 30.27
CA MET A 1 8.49 -12.52 31.22
C MET A 1 8.42 -11.30 32.12
N SER A 2 8.57 -11.43 33.45
CA SER A 2 8.63 -10.26 34.33
C SER A 2 10.07 -9.79 34.52
N TRP A 3 10.27 -8.49 34.72
CA TRP A 3 11.60 -7.91 34.99
C TRP A 3 12.33 -8.61 36.16
N LYS A 4 11.57 -9.00 37.19
CA LYS A 4 12.09 -9.75 38.35
C LYS A 4 12.68 -11.12 38.00
N ARG A 5 12.22 -11.76 36.93
CA ARG A 5 12.79 -13.03 36.44
C ARG A 5 14.00 -12.76 35.56
N PHE A 6 13.88 -11.80 34.64
CA PHE A 6 14.98 -11.36 33.79
C PHE A 6 16.24 -10.96 34.57
N ALA A 7 16.10 -10.13 35.61
CA ALA A 7 17.21 -9.74 36.46
C ALA A 7 17.85 -10.92 37.21
N ARG A 8 17.04 -11.92 37.58
CA ARG A 8 17.50 -13.13 38.27
C ARG A 8 18.28 -14.04 37.33
N ASP A 9 17.78 -14.21 36.11
CA ASP A 9 18.44 -15.00 35.07
C ASP A 9 19.73 -14.32 34.58
N LEU A 10 19.79 -13.00 34.59
CA LEU A 10 21.03 -12.25 34.35
C LEU A 10 22.06 -12.48 35.47
N HIS A 11 21.62 -12.41 36.73
CA HIS A 11 22.49 -12.65 37.89
C HIS A 11 23.02 -14.09 37.93
N ASP A 12 22.18 -15.06 37.61
CA ASP A 12 22.55 -16.47 37.59
C ASP A 12 23.37 -16.85 36.34
N GLY A 13 23.71 -15.89 35.47
CA GLY A 13 24.46 -16.12 34.23
C GLY A 13 23.70 -16.95 33.18
N ARG A 14 22.39 -17.15 33.35
CA ARG A 14 21.53 -17.88 32.40
C ARG A 14 21.29 -17.10 31.11
N ILE A 15 21.47 -15.78 31.14
CA ILE A 15 21.38 -14.90 29.97
C ILE A 15 22.79 -14.60 29.47
N GLY A 16 23.16 -15.19 28.33
CA GLY A 16 24.49 -15.01 27.72
C GLY A 16 24.67 -13.71 26.94
N GLN A 17 23.58 -13.09 26.49
CA GLN A 17 23.62 -11.82 25.75
C GLN A 17 22.32 -11.04 25.92
N ILE A 18 22.43 -9.72 26.00
CA ILE A 18 21.30 -8.80 25.96
C ILE A 18 21.48 -7.88 24.74
N GLY A 19 20.50 -7.87 23.85
CA GLY A 19 20.41 -6.91 22.76
C GLY A 19 19.52 -5.73 23.13
N ILE A 20 19.92 -4.52 22.76
CA ILE A 20 19.10 -3.30 22.86
C ILE A 20 18.63 -2.96 21.45
N LEU A 21 17.32 -2.99 21.21
CA LEU A 21 16.75 -2.49 19.97
C LEU A 21 16.68 -0.96 20.05
N SER A 22 17.33 -0.25 19.13
CA SER A 22 17.08 1.18 18.99
C SER A 22 15.84 1.43 18.12
N ASP A 23 15.35 2.66 18.16
CA ASP A 23 14.27 3.12 17.28
C ASP A 23 14.64 2.97 15.80
N VAL A 24 15.92 3.07 15.44
CA VAL A 24 16.38 2.90 14.06
C VAL A 24 16.31 1.44 13.63
N GLU A 25 16.68 0.49 14.49
CA GLU A 25 16.49 -0.95 14.19
C GLU A 25 15.01 -1.32 14.12
N ARG A 26 14.17 -0.72 14.98
CA ARG A 26 12.71 -0.92 14.91
C ARG A 26 12.15 -0.41 13.59
N MET A 27 12.49 0.81 13.18
CA MET A 27 12.04 1.38 11.91
C MET A 27 12.55 0.58 10.70
N LYS A 28 13.76 0.02 10.76
CA LYS A 28 14.26 -0.88 9.72
C LYS A 28 13.46 -2.18 9.66
N HIS A 29 13.14 -2.78 10.80
CA HIS A 29 12.30 -3.99 10.83
C HIS A 29 10.88 -3.72 10.35
N GLU A 30 10.28 -2.60 10.77
CA GLU A 30 8.97 -2.15 10.29
C GLU A 30 8.99 -1.87 8.78
N ALA A 31 10.05 -1.26 8.26
CA ALA A 31 10.19 -1.00 6.83
C ALA A 31 10.35 -2.29 6.01
N GLU A 32 11.09 -3.29 6.51
CA GLU A 32 11.22 -4.60 5.85
C GLU A 32 9.90 -5.38 5.89
N GLU A 33 9.15 -5.32 6.99
CA GLU A 33 7.82 -5.92 7.08
C GLU A 33 6.80 -5.19 6.20
N LEU A 34 6.87 -3.85 6.10
CA LEU A 34 6.07 -3.07 5.14
C LEU A 34 6.44 -3.41 3.70
N LYS A 35 7.72 -3.61 3.38
CA LYS A 35 8.13 -4.10 2.04
C LYS A 35 7.54 -5.46 1.74
N LYS A 36 7.53 -6.39 2.71
CA LYS A 36 6.86 -7.69 2.55
C LYS A 36 5.37 -7.54 2.31
N LEU A 37 4.68 -6.73 3.12
CA LEU A 37 3.25 -6.46 2.95
C LEU A 37 2.94 -5.76 1.63
N VAL A 38 3.83 -4.90 1.15
CA VAL A 38 3.72 -4.30 -0.18
C VAL A 38 3.93 -5.35 -1.27
N THR A 39 4.92 -6.24 -1.16
CA THR A 39 5.12 -7.32 -2.14
C THR A 39 3.96 -8.31 -2.17
N GLU A 40 3.49 -8.74 -0.99
CA GLU A 40 2.37 -9.66 -0.83
C GLU A 40 1.03 -9.01 -1.20
N GLY A 41 0.89 -7.70 -0.92
CA GLY A 41 -0.21 -6.87 -1.35
C GLY A 41 -0.19 -6.56 -2.85
N THR A 42 0.98 -6.42 -3.48
CA THR A 42 1.09 -6.34 -4.93
C THR A 42 0.77 -7.68 -5.56
N ASP A 43 1.18 -8.82 -5.00
CA ASP A 43 0.79 -10.14 -5.52
C ASP A 43 -0.72 -10.39 -5.36
N ALA A 44 -1.34 -9.92 -4.28
CA ALA A 44 -2.79 -9.99 -4.07
C ALA A 44 -3.59 -8.96 -4.90
N LEU A 45 -2.99 -7.81 -5.25
CA LEU A 45 -3.59 -6.77 -6.11
C LEU A 45 -3.17 -6.89 -7.59
N SER A 46 -2.23 -7.78 -7.94
CA SER A 46 -1.70 -7.97 -9.28
C SER A 46 -2.68 -8.71 -10.21
N ALA A 47 -3.82 -9.14 -9.70
CA ALA A 47 -4.86 -9.77 -10.50
C ALA A 47 -5.88 -8.78 -11.08
N LYS A 48 -5.84 -7.49 -10.74
CA LYS A 48 -6.71 -6.52 -11.43
C LYS A 48 -6.08 -6.20 -12.77
N SER A 49 -6.69 -6.69 -13.85
CA SER A 49 -6.28 -6.34 -15.21
C SER A 49 -6.24 -4.81 -15.37
N LYS A 50 -5.34 -4.29 -16.20
CA LYS A 50 -5.31 -2.87 -16.58
C LYS A 50 -6.70 -2.40 -17.05
N GLN A 51 -7.45 -3.30 -17.68
CA GLN A 51 -8.85 -3.13 -18.08
C GLN A 51 -9.78 -2.90 -16.88
N GLU A 52 -9.63 -3.69 -15.82
CA GLU A 52 -10.49 -3.65 -14.63
C GLU A 52 -10.34 -2.33 -13.86
N ARG A 53 -9.12 -1.78 -13.81
CA ARG A 53 -8.88 -0.44 -13.24
C ARG A 53 -9.49 0.67 -14.10
N PHE A 54 -9.54 0.47 -15.42
CA PHE A 54 -10.13 1.41 -16.36
C PHE A 54 -11.66 1.37 -16.32
N ASP A 55 -12.25 0.18 -16.15
CA ASP A 55 -13.69 -0.01 -16.03
C ASP A 55 -14.22 0.56 -14.71
N GLU A 56 -13.48 0.43 -13.59
CA GLU A 56 -13.78 1.11 -12.32
C GLU A 56 -13.69 2.66 -12.44
N GLN A 57 -12.78 3.17 -13.29
CA GLN A 57 -12.62 4.61 -13.59
C GLN A 57 -13.41 5.08 -14.84
N SER A 58 -14.30 4.25 -15.37
CA SER A 58 -14.99 4.53 -16.63
C SER A 58 -15.91 5.75 -16.56
N TRP A 59 -16.33 6.24 -17.74
CA TRP A 59 -17.38 7.26 -17.87
C TRP A 59 -18.66 6.88 -17.10
N GLY A 60 -18.91 5.59 -16.84
CA GLY A 60 -20.00 5.10 -16.02
C GLY A 60 -19.92 5.53 -14.54
N SER A 61 -18.74 5.44 -13.93
CA SER A 61 -18.50 5.97 -12.59
C SER A 61 -18.56 7.49 -12.57
N LEU A 62 -18.06 8.13 -13.63
CA LEU A 62 -18.05 9.59 -13.74
C LEU A 62 -19.46 10.18 -13.82
N LYS A 63 -20.43 9.46 -14.42
CA LYS A 63 -21.86 9.85 -14.46
C LYS A 63 -22.50 10.07 -13.09
N SER A 64 -21.95 9.46 -12.04
CA SER A 64 -22.43 9.64 -10.66
C SER A 64 -21.80 10.85 -9.95
N SER A 65 -20.76 11.44 -10.55
CA SER A 65 -20.03 12.57 -10.01
C SER A 65 -20.74 13.88 -10.34
N PRO A 66 -20.79 14.85 -9.41
CA PRO A 66 -21.37 16.17 -9.67
C PRO A 66 -20.64 16.94 -10.78
N TYR A 67 -19.44 16.51 -11.18
CA TYR A 67 -18.68 17.07 -12.29
C TYR A 67 -19.12 16.57 -13.67
N TYR A 68 -20.00 15.55 -13.75
CA TYR A 68 -20.46 15.00 -15.02
C TYR A 68 -21.23 16.01 -15.88
N GLU A 69 -22.00 16.90 -15.26
CA GLU A 69 -22.77 17.92 -15.99
C GLU A 69 -21.86 18.90 -16.73
N VAL A 70 -20.77 19.31 -16.06
CA VAL A 70 -19.75 20.19 -16.65
C VAL A 70 -19.03 19.46 -17.78
N LEU A 71 -18.68 18.19 -17.58
CA LEU A 71 -17.96 17.40 -18.59
C LEU A 71 -18.84 17.04 -19.79
N ARG A 72 -20.16 16.93 -19.62
CA ARG A 72 -21.10 16.72 -20.72
C ARG A 72 -21.06 17.87 -21.74
N GLU A 73 -20.82 19.10 -21.28
CA GLU A 73 -20.69 20.27 -22.15
C GLU A 73 -19.47 20.18 -23.08
N TYR A 74 -18.47 19.37 -22.72
CA TYR A 74 -17.26 19.10 -23.51
C TYR A 74 -17.27 17.69 -24.13
N MET A 75 -18.41 16.98 -24.08
CA MET A 75 -18.49 15.59 -24.54
C MET A 75 -18.41 15.47 -26.06
N ASP A 76 -18.66 16.55 -26.79
CA ASP A 76 -18.48 16.67 -28.23
C ASP A 76 -16.99 16.73 -28.65
N VAL A 77 -16.11 17.18 -27.75
CA VAL A 77 -14.66 17.25 -27.95
C VAL A 77 -13.89 16.14 -27.23
N LEU A 78 -14.51 15.50 -26.23
CA LEU A 78 -13.94 14.37 -25.52
C LEU A 78 -14.20 13.07 -26.29
N PRO A 79 -13.21 12.18 -26.42
CA PRO A 79 -13.42 10.90 -27.07
C PRO A 79 -14.40 10.04 -26.25
N ASP A 80 -15.37 9.42 -26.95
CA ASP A 80 -16.36 8.51 -26.34
C ASP A 80 -15.70 7.34 -25.61
N ASP A 81 -14.55 6.89 -26.13
CA ASP A 81 -13.70 5.89 -25.49
C ASP A 81 -12.60 6.56 -24.67
N ILE A 82 -12.48 6.18 -23.39
CA ILE A 82 -11.32 6.57 -22.59
C ILE A 82 -10.10 5.84 -23.20
N PRO A 83 -9.03 6.55 -23.59
CA PRO A 83 -7.88 5.90 -24.21
C PRO A 83 -7.17 5.02 -23.19
N ALA A 84 -7.11 3.70 -23.44
CA ALA A 84 -6.49 2.69 -22.56
C ALA A 84 -4.99 2.89 -22.29
N GLN A 85 -4.37 3.92 -22.87
CA GLN A 85 -2.98 4.29 -22.68
C GLN A 85 -2.89 5.78 -22.38
N LEU A 86 -2.28 6.12 -21.25
CA LEU A 86 -1.82 7.47 -20.98
C LEU A 86 -0.79 7.87 -22.05
N PRO A 87 -0.67 9.16 -22.41
CA PRO A 87 0.42 9.63 -23.25
C PRO A 87 1.75 9.15 -22.65
N GLN A 88 2.60 8.52 -23.46
CA GLN A 88 3.98 8.30 -23.03
C GLN A 88 4.68 9.65 -22.95
N ASP A 89 5.42 9.85 -21.86
CA ASP A 89 6.30 11.00 -21.61
C ASP A 89 7.34 11.18 -22.73
#